data_AF-A0A7C5V0S2-F1
#
_entry.id   AF-A0A7C5V0S2-F1
#
_cell.length_a   1.000
_cell.length_b   1.000
_cell.length_c   1.000
_cell.angle_alpha   90.00
_cell.angle_beta   90.00
_cell.angle_gamma   90.00
#
_symmetry.space_group_name_H-M   'P 1'
#
loop_
_entity.id
_entity.type
_entity.pdbx_description
1 polymer ?
#
loop_
_entity_poly.entity_id
_entity_poly.type
_entity_poly.pdbx_seq_one_letter_code
_entity_poly.pdbx_strand_id
1 'polypeptide(L)'
;MRKHLFILSIVISAAFAALSCGGSSNMSQTTSTLPGSGQLALVGTDAPICGVASFDVTITSAALTPQGGGAPVSVIDSSNPVTVDFASLMGFNTLLNLSSVPAGTYSQITFTFMPNASLTVFNGNPPAPATINATLTQTTVTVNINPALQVTASGSSGLTLDFRLFQSIQVDSTGQITGQVDPSIRVTPTVITSVSSLGDIDDLQGIVESVTTTSSNSNFTGSFTMRVRSTRTFQINVTSNTKFEGVSGLSALTQGLFVEVDAKVDQNGNIVAKDVESEAETDSTTAAFVGPILSVTADSTGNATQLTMFVRAEHPDVSSTIPLRSTVTVNLSTDTEFKIATFGEDLSSFLFNASAIARGQHVVVHGPFTGGTNPSVTANMIVLRPQPVLGNALASPAPVIGDDGKTGGYYLQPCNPLFQNQTINIATFGTTFFNGLTDLNSLDTTSVYLNRGYLLYTTNSGSLNGLTWTAPAYVFPAYVVRKLNLP
;
A
#
# COMPACT_ATOMS: atom_id res chain seq x y z
N MET A 1 -51.04 -62.53 35.43
CA MET A 1 -49.69 -62.29 36.00
C MET A 1 -49.70 -60.90 36.64
N ARG A 2 -49.40 -60.86 37.96
CA ARG A 2 -48.88 -59.77 38.83
C ARG A 2 -49.14 -58.29 38.46
N LYS A 3 -49.52 -57.33 39.32
CA LYS A 3 -49.87 -57.14 40.75
C LYS A 3 -50.42 -55.67 40.80
N HIS A 4 -51.61 -55.40 41.35
CA HIS A 4 -51.88 -54.66 42.62
C HIS A 4 -51.06 -53.35 42.84
N LEU A 5 -51.53 -52.21 43.38
CA LEU A 5 -52.77 -51.70 44.00
C LEU A 5 -52.41 -50.35 44.70
N PHE A 6 -53.35 -49.36 44.82
CA PHE A 6 -53.46 -48.18 45.74
C PHE A 6 -52.24 -47.23 45.95
N ILE A 7 -52.29 -45.89 45.80
CA ILE A 7 -53.08 -44.78 46.43
C ILE A 7 -53.03 -44.71 47.97
N LEU A 8 -52.47 -43.58 48.47
CA LEU A 8 -52.84 -42.74 49.64
C LEU A 8 -51.80 -42.55 50.77
N SER A 9 -51.76 -41.28 51.25
CA SER A 9 -51.53 -40.81 52.64
C SER A 9 -50.09 -40.45 53.08
N ILE A 10 -49.76 -39.46 53.92
CA ILE A 10 -50.39 -38.24 54.53
C ILE A 10 -49.32 -37.62 55.50
N VAL A 11 -49.03 -36.30 55.39
CA VAL A 11 -49.03 -35.24 56.46
C VAL A 11 -47.86 -35.06 57.48
N ILE A 12 -47.68 -33.78 57.86
CA ILE A 12 -47.07 -33.13 59.07
C ILE A 12 -45.61 -32.63 58.92
N SER A 13 -45.38 -31.35 58.57
CA SER A 13 -45.26 -30.14 59.42
C SER A 13 -43.96 -30.02 60.23
N ALA A 14 -43.15 -29.00 59.94
CA ALA A 14 -42.45 -28.20 60.95
C ALA A 14 -42.08 -26.83 60.37
N ALA A 15 -42.80 -25.80 60.83
CA ALA A 15 -42.43 -24.41 60.67
C ALA A 15 -41.39 -24.04 61.73
N PHE A 16 -40.37 -23.28 61.35
CA PHE A 16 -39.77 -22.28 62.25
C PHE A 16 -39.52 -21.01 61.45
N ALA A 17 -40.30 -19.99 61.77
CA ALA A 17 -40.05 -18.63 61.36
C ALA A 17 -38.96 -18.05 62.26
N ALA A 18 -37.94 -17.45 61.65
CA ALA A 18 -37.15 -16.40 62.28
C ALA A 18 -37.20 -15.18 61.35
N LEU A 19 -38.03 -14.21 61.74
CA LEU A 19 -37.97 -12.84 61.25
C LEU A 19 -36.65 -12.23 61.75
N SER A 20 -35.76 -11.86 60.83
CA SER A 20 -34.73 -10.86 61.10
C SER A 20 -34.79 -9.81 59.99
N CYS A 21 -35.35 -8.67 60.35
CA CYS A 21 -35.29 -7.43 59.60
C CYS A 21 -33.95 -6.79 59.96
N GLY A 22 -33.03 -6.70 59.00
CA GLY A 22 -31.72 -6.09 59.20
C GLY A 22 -31.21 -5.58 57.87
N GLY A 23 -31.63 -4.37 57.49
CA GLY A 23 -31.14 -3.66 56.33
C GLY A 23 -29.67 -3.28 56.52
N SER A 24 -28.81 -3.88 55.72
CA SER A 24 -27.48 -3.37 55.41
C SER A 24 -27.40 -3.22 53.91
N SER A 25 -27.11 -1.99 53.49
CA SER A 25 -26.93 -1.56 52.11
C SER A 25 -25.86 -2.41 51.41
N ASN A 26 -26.28 -3.37 50.59
CA ASN A 26 -25.42 -3.92 49.55
C ASN A 26 -25.17 -2.80 48.55
N MET A 27 -23.99 -2.20 48.63
CA MET A 27 -23.39 -1.46 47.52
C MET A 27 -23.44 -2.40 46.32
N SER A 28 -24.27 -2.08 45.34
CA SER A 28 -24.19 -2.66 44.02
C SER A 28 -22.79 -2.37 43.50
N GLN A 29 -21.91 -3.35 43.64
CA GLN A 29 -20.67 -3.39 42.89
C GLN A 29 -21.11 -3.47 41.43
N THR A 30 -21.14 -2.32 40.77
CA THR A 30 -21.22 -2.24 39.32
C THR A 30 -20.06 -3.06 38.80
N THR A 31 -20.35 -4.28 38.38
CA THR A 31 -19.47 -5.03 37.50
C THR A 31 -19.39 -4.20 36.22
N SER A 32 -18.40 -3.32 36.14
CA SER A 32 -18.03 -2.70 34.87
C SER A 32 -17.57 -3.84 33.98
N THR A 33 -18.47 -4.37 33.16
CA THR A 33 -18.09 -5.19 32.02
C THR A 33 -17.07 -4.35 31.26
N LEU A 34 -15.81 -4.82 31.21
CA LEU A 34 -14.80 -4.23 30.33
C LEU A 34 -15.45 -4.07 28.95
N PRO A 35 -15.36 -2.89 28.32
CA PRO A 35 -15.86 -2.75 26.96
C PRO A 35 -15.17 -3.82 26.11
N GLY A 36 -15.95 -4.66 25.42
CA GLY A 36 -15.38 -5.61 24.48
C GLY A 36 -14.53 -4.88 23.44
N SER A 37 -13.49 -5.50 22.90
CA SER A 37 -12.62 -4.89 21.89
C SER A 37 -13.11 -5.17 20.47
N GLY A 38 -12.83 -4.25 19.56
CA GLY A 38 -12.91 -4.44 18.11
C GLY A 38 -11.51 -4.41 17.48
N GLN A 39 -11.42 -4.79 16.21
CA GLN A 39 -10.21 -4.67 15.42
C GLN A 39 -10.16 -3.30 14.74
N LEU A 40 -8.97 -2.69 14.73
CA LEU A 40 -8.69 -1.45 14.02
C LEU A 40 -7.57 -1.68 13.02
N ALA A 41 -7.86 -1.44 11.75
CA ALA A 41 -6.87 -1.35 10.68
C ALA A 41 -6.45 0.11 10.46
N LEU A 42 -5.16 0.37 10.58
CA LEU A 42 -4.55 1.64 10.20
C LEU A 42 -3.86 1.47 8.84
N VAL A 43 -4.33 2.22 7.85
CA VAL A 43 -3.84 2.19 6.46
C VAL A 43 -3.15 3.52 6.15
N GLY A 44 -2.02 3.47 5.46
CA GLY A 44 -1.28 4.64 5.00
C GLY A 44 -1.53 4.87 3.53
N THR A 45 -1.67 6.14 3.16
CA THR A 45 -1.68 6.62 1.77
C THR A 45 -1.02 7.99 1.74
N ASP A 46 -0.78 8.49 0.53
CA ASP A 46 -0.30 9.85 0.37
C ASP A 46 -0.80 10.50 -0.93
N ALA A 47 -0.99 11.81 -0.84
CA ALA A 47 -1.22 12.63 -2.00
C ALA A 47 0.12 12.93 -2.71
N PRO A 48 0.16 12.73 -4.03
CA PRO A 48 1.40 12.80 -4.78
C PRO A 48 2.07 14.18 -4.84
N ILE A 49 3.40 14.18 -4.89
CA ILE A 49 4.25 15.35 -5.15
C ILE A 49 5.25 15.05 -6.27
N CYS A 50 5.49 16.05 -7.13
CA CYS A 50 6.45 15.95 -8.23
C CYS A 50 7.89 15.99 -7.72
N GLY A 51 8.77 15.17 -8.31
CA GLY A 51 10.22 15.24 -8.08
C GLY A 51 10.71 14.65 -6.75
N VAL A 52 9.83 14.22 -5.84
CA VAL A 52 10.22 13.49 -4.63
C VAL A 52 10.34 12.01 -4.96
N ALA A 53 11.53 11.46 -4.76
CA ALA A 53 11.84 10.05 -4.97
C ALA A 53 11.48 9.21 -3.74
N SER A 54 11.63 9.77 -2.54
CA SER A 54 11.28 9.09 -1.28
C SER A 54 11.08 10.09 -0.15
N PHE A 55 10.15 9.78 0.76
CA PHE A 55 10.07 10.38 2.09
C PHE A 55 9.87 9.27 3.12
N ASP A 56 10.97 8.81 3.69
CA ASP A 56 11.03 7.72 4.66
C ASP A 56 10.95 8.28 6.08
N VAL A 57 9.91 7.91 6.83
CA VAL A 57 9.73 8.34 8.22
C VAL A 57 9.20 7.19 9.08
N THR A 58 9.66 7.16 10.33
CA THR A 58 9.19 6.16 11.30
C THR A 58 8.17 6.76 12.24
N ILE A 59 6.97 6.16 12.24
CA ILE A 59 5.94 6.37 13.26
C ILE A 59 6.34 5.54 14.48
N THR A 60 6.78 6.20 15.53
CA THR A 60 7.16 5.53 16.78
C THR A 60 5.94 5.11 17.58
N SER A 61 4.88 5.92 17.60
CA SER A 61 3.63 5.56 18.24
C SER A 61 2.44 6.27 17.62
N ALA A 62 1.27 5.69 17.79
CA ALA A 62 -0.01 6.30 17.44
C ALA A 62 -1.02 5.96 18.53
N ALA A 63 -1.78 6.93 19.03
CA ALA A 63 -2.76 6.69 20.08
C ALA A 63 -4.07 7.44 19.84
N LEU A 64 -5.20 6.77 20.05
CA LEU A 64 -6.54 7.34 19.97
C LEU A 64 -6.95 8.03 21.26
N THR A 65 -7.68 9.14 21.14
CA THR A 65 -8.28 9.85 22.28
C THR A 65 -9.77 9.51 22.39
N PRO A 66 -10.22 8.84 23.47
CA PRO A 66 -11.64 8.55 23.69
C PRO A 66 -12.46 9.84 23.88
N GLN A 67 -13.61 9.95 23.22
CA GLN A 67 -14.47 11.14 23.32
C GLN A 67 -15.05 11.33 24.74
N GLY A 68 -15.28 10.24 25.47
CA GLY A 68 -15.80 10.24 26.84
C GLY A 68 -14.76 10.58 27.92
N GLY A 69 -13.53 10.92 27.53
CA GLY A 69 -12.38 10.98 28.43
C GLY A 69 -11.82 9.60 28.76
N GLY A 70 -10.66 9.57 29.42
CA GLY A 70 -9.92 8.33 29.73
C GLY A 70 -8.47 8.38 29.22
N ALA A 71 -7.76 7.27 29.38
CA ALA A 71 -6.40 7.14 28.89
C ALA A 71 -6.38 6.99 27.35
N PRO A 72 -5.37 7.55 26.65
CA PRO A 72 -5.16 7.28 25.24
C PRO A 72 -5.00 5.77 24.97
N VAL A 73 -5.54 5.31 23.84
CA VAL A 73 -5.48 3.90 23.44
C VAL A 73 -4.43 3.73 22.34
N SER A 74 -3.42 2.90 22.59
CA SER A 74 -2.35 2.62 21.63
C SER A 74 -2.88 1.90 20.38
N VAL A 75 -2.50 2.43 19.22
CA VAL A 75 -2.73 1.84 17.89
C VAL A 75 -1.40 1.39 17.29
N ILE A 76 -0.33 2.18 17.44
CA ILE A 76 1.06 1.76 17.17
C ILE A 76 1.81 1.90 18.47
N ASP A 77 2.45 0.81 18.90
CA ASP A 77 3.23 0.77 20.14
C ASP A 77 4.70 1.14 19.88
N SER A 78 5.31 1.88 20.80
CA SER A 78 6.72 2.30 20.71
C SER A 78 7.73 1.14 20.66
N SER A 79 7.34 -0.06 21.10
CA SER A 79 8.14 -1.27 20.96
C SER A 79 8.11 -1.88 19.56
N ASN A 80 7.13 -1.51 18.74
CA ASN A 80 6.93 -2.00 17.38
C ASN A 80 6.66 -0.83 16.41
N PRO A 81 7.64 0.07 16.22
CA PRO A 81 7.47 1.24 15.36
C PRO A 81 7.26 0.83 13.90
N VAL A 82 6.61 1.70 13.12
CA VAL A 82 6.32 1.47 11.71
C VAL A 82 7.07 2.49 10.86
N THR A 83 7.91 2.01 9.93
CA THR A 83 8.63 2.87 8.98
C THR A 83 7.96 2.81 7.62
N VAL A 84 7.72 3.98 7.03
CA VAL A 84 6.93 4.13 5.80
C VAL A 84 7.63 5.11 4.87
N ASP A 85 7.68 4.79 3.58
CA ASP A 85 8.02 5.73 2.52
C ASP A 85 6.73 6.35 1.97
N PHE A 86 6.27 7.48 2.50
CA PHE A 86 4.98 8.04 2.06
C PHE A 86 4.99 8.42 0.57
N ALA A 87 6.15 8.77 0.01
CA ALA A 87 6.28 9.02 -1.42
C ALA A 87 6.17 7.75 -2.29
N SER A 88 6.17 6.53 -1.73
CA SER A 88 5.81 5.32 -2.49
C SER A 88 4.30 5.13 -2.55
N LEU A 89 3.56 5.65 -1.56
CA LEU A 89 2.12 5.46 -1.42
C LEU A 89 1.29 6.43 -2.25
N MET A 90 1.90 7.09 -3.23
CA MET A 90 1.26 8.06 -4.12
C MET A 90 0.17 7.36 -4.96
N GLY A 91 -1.09 7.45 -4.52
CA GLY A 91 -2.19 6.73 -5.17
C GLY A 91 -2.28 5.23 -4.83
N PHE A 92 -1.54 4.78 -3.83
CA PHE A 92 -1.60 3.44 -3.27
C PHE A 92 -1.99 3.48 -1.80
N ASN A 93 -2.40 2.33 -1.27
CA ASN A 93 -2.68 2.13 0.13
C ASN A 93 -1.86 0.96 0.65
N THR A 94 -1.26 1.11 1.82
CA THR A 94 -0.56 0.00 2.49
C THR A 94 -1.02 -0.13 3.94
N LEU A 95 -0.99 -1.36 4.47
CA LEU A 95 -1.38 -1.61 5.86
C LEU A 95 -0.25 -1.22 6.81
N LEU A 96 -0.48 -0.19 7.63
CA LEU A 96 0.48 0.25 8.64
C LEU A 96 0.37 -0.62 9.89
N ASN A 97 -0.82 -0.83 10.43
CA ASN A 97 -1.00 -1.71 11.59
C ASN A 97 -2.40 -2.32 11.71
N LEU A 98 -2.47 -3.45 12.41
CA LEU A 98 -3.71 -4.00 12.96
C LEU A 98 -3.60 -4.03 14.49
N SER A 99 -4.59 -3.50 15.18
CA SER A 99 -4.61 -3.42 16.64
C SER A 99 -5.98 -3.74 17.19
N SER A 100 -6.02 -4.44 18.33
CA SER A 100 -7.25 -4.60 19.12
C SER A 100 -7.49 -3.35 19.96
N VAL A 101 -8.62 -2.68 19.74
CA VAL A 101 -8.99 -1.41 20.35
C VAL A 101 -10.30 -1.60 21.13
N PRO A 102 -10.42 -1.12 22.38
CA PRO A 102 -11.68 -1.20 23.12
C PRO A 102 -12.85 -0.56 22.35
N ALA A 103 -14.05 -1.10 22.51
CA ALA A 103 -15.23 -0.49 21.92
C ALA A 103 -15.45 0.91 22.50
N GLY A 104 -15.77 1.87 21.64
CA GLY A 104 -15.96 3.27 22.01
C GLY A 104 -15.92 4.21 20.82
N THR A 105 -16.13 5.50 21.12
CA THR A 105 -16.02 6.59 20.15
C THR A 105 -14.73 7.36 20.39
N TYR A 106 -13.98 7.60 19.31
CA TYR A 106 -12.69 8.29 19.34
C TYR A 106 -12.71 9.50 18.40
N SER A 107 -12.38 10.67 18.93
CA SER A 107 -12.47 11.94 18.18
C SER A 107 -11.12 12.41 17.65
N GLN A 108 -10.01 11.88 18.16
CA GLN A 108 -8.66 12.27 17.77
C GLN A 108 -7.73 11.07 17.73
N ILE A 109 -6.67 11.20 16.94
CA ILE A 109 -5.50 10.34 16.97
C ILE A 109 -4.25 11.21 17.04
N THR A 110 -3.29 10.81 17.86
CA THR A 110 -1.99 11.48 17.99
C THR A 110 -0.90 10.56 17.47
N PHE A 111 -0.16 11.02 16.47
CA PHE A 111 1.02 10.34 15.93
C PHE A 111 2.28 10.93 16.54
N THR A 112 3.26 10.08 16.83
CA THR A 112 4.62 10.48 17.14
C THR A 112 5.57 9.90 16.11
N PHE A 113 6.43 10.76 15.55
CA PHE A 113 7.41 10.43 14.53
C PHE A 113 8.83 10.51 15.10
N MET A 114 9.74 9.74 14.54
CA MET A 114 11.17 10.00 14.72
C MET A 114 11.55 11.33 14.06
N PRO A 115 12.40 12.16 14.69
CA PRO A 115 12.75 13.49 14.16
C PRO A 115 13.56 13.45 12.87
N ASN A 116 14.30 12.36 12.63
CA ASN A 116 15.22 12.16 11.51
C ASN A 116 14.55 11.41 10.35
N ALA A 117 13.63 12.08 9.66
CA ALA A 117 13.12 11.58 8.39
C ALA A 117 14.21 11.62 7.30
N SER A 118 14.08 10.79 6.26
CA SER A 118 14.94 10.82 5.07
C SER A 118 14.12 11.31 3.88
N LEU A 119 14.59 12.34 3.20
CA LEU A 119 13.96 12.88 2.00
C LEU A 119 14.94 12.74 0.83
N THR A 120 14.49 12.10 -0.25
CA THR A 120 15.26 12.01 -1.49
C THR A 120 14.46 12.65 -2.61
N VAL A 121 15.12 13.49 -3.40
CA VAL A 121 14.54 14.14 -4.58
C VAL A 121 15.31 13.76 -5.83
N PHE A 122 14.68 13.88 -7.01
CA PHE A 122 15.41 13.83 -8.26
C PHE A 122 15.87 15.23 -8.65
N ASN A 123 17.18 15.43 -8.76
CA ASN A 123 17.79 16.73 -9.07
C ASN A 123 18.89 16.58 -10.14
N GLY A 124 19.22 17.68 -10.82
CA GLY A 124 20.27 17.74 -11.84
C GLY A 124 19.81 17.36 -13.26
N ASN A 125 20.77 17.34 -14.19
CA ASN A 125 20.57 16.95 -15.58
C ASN A 125 21.76 16.10 -16.07
N PRO A 126 21.60 14.78 -16.28
CA PRO A 126 20.37 14.02 -16.12
C PRO A 126 19.93 13.97 -14.64
N PRO A 127 18.62 13.85 -14.36
CA PRO A 127 18.13 13.77 -12.99
C PRO A 127 18.70 12.53 -12.28
N ALA A 128 19.21 12.74 -11.08
CA ALA A 128 19.76 11.73 -10.18
C ALA A 128 19.18 11.90 -8.76
N PRO A 129 19.11 10.82 -7.96
CA PRO A 129 18.69 10.92 -6.56
C PRO A 129 19.65 11.81 -5.76
N ALA A 130 19.09 12.74 -5.01
CA ALA A 130 19.81 13.59 -4.06
C ALA A 130 19.10 13.54 -2.71
N THR A 131 19.83 13.12 -1.67
CA THR A 131 19.30 13.13 -0.31
C THR A 131 19.36 14.54 0.25
N ILE A 132 18.22 15.00 0.75
CA ILE A 132 18.08 16.23 1.52
C ILE A 132 17.89 15.82 2.97
N ASN A 133 18.65 16.46 3.87
CA ASN A 133 18.46 16.27 5.31
C ASN A 133 17.07 16.81 5.68
N ALA A 134 16.13 15.90 5.97
CA ALA A 134 14.80 16.29 6.39
C ALA A 134 14.74 16.50 7.90
N THR A 135 14.15 17.62 8.32
CA THR A 135 13.89 17.91 9.73
C THR A 135 12.40 18.18 9.91
N LEU A 136 11.76 17.37 10.75
CA LEU A 136 10.37 17.63 11.15
C LEU A 136 10.31 18.88 12.04
N THR A 137 9.46 19.83 11.72
CA THR A 137 9.20 21.02 12.56
C THR A 137 8.51 20.62 13.88
N GLN A 138 7.76 19.52 13.85
CA GLN A 138 7.10 18.89 14.99
C GLN A 138 7.12 17.37 14.83
N THR A 139 7.42 16.66 15.92
CA THR A 139 7.44 15.19 15.93
C THR A 139 6.13 14.58 16.46
N THR A 140 5.27 15.38 17.08
CA THR A 140 3.97 14.92 17.60
C THR A 140 2.86 15.70 16.92
N VAL A 141 1.93 14.99 16.30
CA VAL A 141 0.83 15.57 15.52
C VAL A 141 -0.49 14.98 15.98
N THR A 142 -1.37 15.82 16.51
CA THR A 142 -2.74 15.42 16.87
C THR A 142 -3.71 15.81 15.77
N VAL A 143 -4.46 14.83 15.28
CA VAL A 143 -5.40 14.99 14.17
C VAL A 143 -6.82 14.70 14.66
N ASN A 144 -7.76 15.57 14.32
CA ASN A 144 -9.17 15.31 14.54
C ASN A 144 -9.68 14.26 13.54
N ILE A 145 -10.47 13.32 14.03
CA ILE A 145 -11.16 12.31 13.22
C ILE A 145 -12.58 12.82 12.98
N ASN A 146 -12.93 13.09 11.72
CA ASN A 146 -14.25 13.60 11.34
C ASN A 146 -14.86 12.81 10.17
N PRO A 147 -16.01 12.12 10.35
CA PRO A 147 -16.75 11.95 11.62
C PRO A 147 -15.92 11.22 12.69
N ALA A 148 -16.34 11.19 13.96
CA ALA A 148 -15.58 10.45 14.98
C ALA A 148 -15.51 8.93 14.64
N LEU A 149 -14.38 8.29 14.93
CA LEU A 149 -14.22 6.84 14.76
C LEU A 149 -15.11 6.10 15.76
N GLN A 150 -15.88 5.13 15.26
CA GLN A 150 -16.70 4.24 16.09
C GLN A 150 -16.09 2.84 16.05
N VAL A 151 -15.66 2.34 17.20
CA VAL A 151 -15.19 0.96 17.36
C VAL A 151 -16.26 0.18 18.11
N THR A 152 -16.73 -0.91 17.52
CA THR A 152 -17.72 -1.81 18.14
C THR A 152 -17.06 -3.07 18.66
N ALA A 153 -17.61 -3.65 19.73
CA ALA A 153 -17.12 -4.92 20.27
C ALA A 153 -17.27 -6.02 19.22
N SER A 154 -16.20 -6.79 18.99
CA SER A 154 -16.08 -7.83 17.97
C SER A 154 -16.26 -7.34 16.51
N GLY A 155 -16.30 -6.03 16.28
CA GLY A 155 -16.36 -5.44 14.94
C GLY A 155 -14.98 -5.09 14.39
N SER A 156 -14.96 -4.66 13.12
CA SER A 156 -13.78 -4.16 12.44
C SER A 156 -13.98 -2.71 12.03
N SER A 157 -12.99 -1.88 12.31
CA SER A 157 -12.97 -0.45 12.01
C SER A 157 -11.66 -0.11 11.32
N GLY A 158 -11.66 1.02 10.64
CA GLY A 158 -10.54 1.44 9.84
C GLY A 158 -10.24 2.92 9.94
N LEU A 159 -8.96 3.26 9.84
CA LEU A 159 -8.47 4.62 9.67
C LEU A 159 -7.49 4.67 8.51
N THR A 160 -7.76 5.56 7.56
CA THR A 160 -6.80 5.90 6.50
C THR A 160 -6.07 7.18 6.90
N LEU A 161 -4.75 7.07 7.06
CA LEU A 161 -3.80 8.17 7.26
C LEU A 161 -3.29 8.63 5.89
N ASP A 162 -3.57 9.89 5.56
CA ASP A 162 -3.03 10.61 4.40
C ASP A 162 -2.03 11.65 4.91
N PHE A 163 -0.73 11.46 4.65
CA PHE A 163 0.34 12.34 5.14
C PHE A 163 0.41 13.69 4.39
N ARG A 164 -0.30 13.80 3.26
CA ARG A 164 -0.32 14.96 2.35
C ARG A 164 1.08 15.55 2.14
N LEU A 165 2.01 14.74 1.66
CA LEU A 165 3.42 15.09 1.54
C LEU A 165 3.66 16.40 0.80
N PHE A 166 2.86 16.70 -0.23
CA PHE A 166 2.88 17.96 -0.94
C PHE A 166 2.70 19.19 -0.03
N GLN A 167 1.80 19.12 0.95
CA GLN A 167 1.57 20.20 1.91
C GLN A 167 2.58 20.20 3.06
N SER A 168 3.21 19.05 3.30
CA SER A 168 4.14 18.85 4.41
C SER A 168 5.55 19.37 4.09
N ILE A 169 6.02 19.19 2.85
CA ILE A 169 7.37 19.60 2.44
C ILE A 169 7.42 21.12 2.22
N GLN A 170 8.35 21.79 2.90
CA GLN A 170 8.53 23.24 2.76
C GLN A 170 9.46 23.57 1.59
N VAL A 171 9.07 24.58 0.81
CA VAL A 171 9.86 25.14 -0.28
C VAL A 171 10.28 26.58 0.01
N ASP A 172 11.39 27.02 -0.57
CA ASP A 172 11.84 28.40 -0.50
C ASP A 172 11.08 29.31 -1.48
N SER A 173 11.45 30.61 -1.53
CA SER A 173 10.83 31.59 -2.44
C SER A 173 11.03 31.30 -3.93
N THR A 174 11.92 30.37 -4.28
CA THR A 174 12.19 29.91 -5.65
C THR A 174 11.50 28.58 -5.97
N GLY A 175 10.77 28.00 -5.00
CA GLY A 175 10.11 26.70 -5.13
C GLY A 175 11.03 25.51 -4.90
N GLN A 176 12.25 25.71 -4.39
CA GLN A 176 13.17 24.61 -4.08
C GLN A 176 12.87 24.01 -2.71
N ILE A 177 12.91 22.69 -2.62
CA ILE A 177 12.71 21.94 -1.37
C ILE A 177 13.82 22.27 -0.37
N THR A 178 13.43 22.72 0.82
CA THR A 178 14.37 23.19 1.86
C THR A 178 14.87 22.10 2.80
N GLY A 179 14.17 20.96 2.86
CA GLY A 179 14.38 19.92 3.86
C GLY A 179 13.60 20.13 5.16
N GLN A 180 12.98 21.29 5.40
CA GLN A 180 12.01 21.41 6.49
C GLN A 180 10.70 20.73 6.11
N VAL A 181 10.13 19.99 7.05
CA VAL A 181 8.86 19.28 6.86
C VAL A 181 7.94 19.60 8.04
N ASP A 182 6.78 20.17 7.74
CA ASP A 182 5.71 20.39 8.70
C ASP A 182 4.56 19.40 8.44
N PRO A 183 4.47 18.28 9.18
CA PRO A 183 3.53 17.21 8.85
C PRO A 183 2.07 17.68 8.80
N SER A 184 1.46 17.59 7.62
CA SER A 184 0.06 17.93 7.35
C SER A 184 -0.76 16.66 7.17
N ILE A 185 -1.25 16.09 8.26
CA ILE A 185 -1.93 14.78 8.21
C ILE A 185 -3.45 14.96 8.09
N ARG A 186 -4.10 14.10 7.30
CA ARG A 186 -5.55 13.90 7.30
C ARG A 186 -5.86 12.46 7.67
N VAL A 187 -6.88 12.26 8.50
CA VAL A 187 -7.34 10.92 8.89
C VAL A 187 -8.80 10.76 8.52
N THR A 188 -9.14 9.68 7.82
CA THR A 188 -10.51 9.36 7.41
C THR A 188 -10.92 8.04 8.04
N PRO A 189 -11.98 7.97 8.86
CA PRO A 189 -12.46 6.73 9.42
C PRO A 189 -13.41 6.00 8.48
N THR A 190 -13.41 4.69 8.60
CA THR A 190 -14.35 3.80 7.91
C THR A 190 -14.79 2.69 8.86
N VAL A 191 -16.10 2.44 8.93
CA VAL A 191 -16.60 1.20 9.54
C VAL A 191 -16.55 0.11 8.49
N ILE A 192 -15.88 -1.00 8.79
CA ILE A 192 -15.70 -2.09 7.84
C ILE A 192 -16.88 -3.05 7.96
N THR A 193 -17.56 -3.25 6.85
CA THR A 193 -18.73 -4.14 6.73
C THR A 193 -18.60 -4.99 5.48
N SER A 194 -19.59 -5.83 5.18
CA SER A 194 -19.64 -6.57 3.91
C SER A 194 -19.76 -5.68 2.67
N VAL A 195 -20.19 -4.42 2.82
CA VAL A 195 -20.44 -3.47 1.72
C VAL A 195 -19.57 -2.20 1.81
N SER A 196 -18.82 -2.02 2.90
CA SER A 196 -17.94 -0.88 3.15
C SER A 196 -16.56 -1.41 3.54
N SER A 197 -15.51 -1.01 2.82
CA SER A 197 -14.13 -1.38 3.12
C SER A 197 -13.25 -0.13 3.23
N LEU A 198 -12.04 -0.31 3.74
CA LEU A 198 -11.00 0.72 3.77
C LEU A 198 -10.42 1.08 2.38
N GLY A 199 -11.04 0.57 1.31
CA GLY A 199 -10.37 0.44 0.01
C GLY A 199 -9.50 -0.82 -0.04
N ASP A 200 -8.81 -0.95 -1.16
CA ASP A 200 -7.90 -2.05 -1.40
C ASP A 200 -6.50 -1.68 -0.92
N ILE A 201 -5.78 -2.67 -0.41
CA ILE A 201 -4.38 -2.61 0.01
C ILE A 201 -3.58 -3.14 -1.18
N ASP A 202 -2.92 -2.25 -1.91
CA ASP A 202 -2.38 -2.50 -3.26
C ASP A 202 -0.85 -2.29 -3.35
N ASP A 203 -0.19 -2.16 -2.19
CA ASP A 203 1.27 -2.05 -2.06
C ASP A 203 1.72 -2.81 -0.79
N LEU A 204 1.28 -4.07 -0.70
CA LEU A 204 1.63 -4.97 0.40
C LEU A 204 2.57 -6.06 -0.12
N GLN A 205 3.86 -5.80 0.04
CA GLN A 205 4.95 -6.65 -0.42
C GLN A 205 5.76 -7.21 0.74
N GLY A 206 6.27 -8.43 0.58
CA GLY A 206 7.05 -9.09 1.61
C GLY A 206 7.54 -10.46 1.22
N ILE A 207 8.02 -11.19 2.23
CA ILE A 207 8.55 -12.55 2.08
C ILE A 207 7.64 -13.52 2.82
N VAL A 208 7.27 -14.62 2.18
CA VAL A 208 6.54 -15.71 2.83
C VAL A 208 7.42 -16.35 3.91
N GLU A 209 6.87 -16.48 5.12
CA GLU A 209 7.55 -17.13 6.25
C GLU A 209 6.97 -18.51 6.55
N SER A 210 5.65 -18.65 6.46
CA SER A 210 4.96 -19.91 6.70
C SER A 210 3.67 -19.99 5.91
N VAL A 211 3.24 -21.22 5.61
CA VAL A 211 2.02 -21.49 4.83
C VAL A 211 1.18 -22.52 5.57
N THR A 212 -0.10 -22.23 5.73
CA THR A 212 -1.11 -23.14 6.27
C THR A 212 -2.20 -23.35 5.23
N THR A 213 -2.25 -24.53 4.64
CA THR A 213 -3.19 -24.87 3.54
C THR A 213 -4.59 -25.27 4.01
N THR A 214 -4.87 -25.12 5.30
CA THR A 214 -6.16 -25.42 5.92
C THR A 214 -6.57 -24.29 6.85
N SER A 215 -7.86 -24.18 7.14
CA SER A 215 -8.41 -23.18 8.05
C SER A 215 -9.53 -23.79 8.89
N SER A 216 -9.60 -23.41 10.16
CA SER A 216 -10.75 -23.73 11.03
C SER A 216 -11.95 -22.82 10.75
N ASN A 217 -11.72 -21.66 10.11
CA ASN A 217 -12.76 -20.78 9.62
C ASN A 217 -13.15 -21.17 8.20
N SER A 218 -14.39 -21.60 8.01
CA SER A 218 -14.92 -22.09 6.73
C SER A 218 -14.95 -21.04 5.62
N ASN A 219 -14.78 -19.76 5.93
CA ASN A 219 -14.68 -18.69 4.93
C ASN A 219 -13.30 -18.65 4.24
N PHE A 220 -12.29 -19.31 4.81
CA PHE A 220 -10.93 -19.32 4.28
C PHE A 220 -10.51 -20.73 3.88
N THR A 221 -9.75 -20.83 2.80
CA THR A 221 -9.08 -22.06 2.37
C THR A 221 -7.87 -22.34 3.26
N GLY A 222 -7.13 -21.28 3.60
CA GLY A 222 -5.92 -21.32 4.40
C GLY A 222 -5.34 -19.91 4.56
N SER A 223 -4.09 -19.82 4.96
CA SER A 223 -3.37 -18.56 5.12
C SER A 223 -1.86 -18.74 4.94
N PHE A 224 -1.14 -17.64 4.78
CA PHE A 224 0.30 -17.60 4.92
C PHE A 224 0.71 -16.41 5.77
N THR A 225 1.85 -16.51 6.45
CA THR A 225 2.46 -15.37 7.14
C THR A 225 3.47 -14.74 6.22
N MET A 226 3.40 -13.41 6.10
CA MET A 226 4.29 -12.63 5.27
C MET A 226 5.03 -11.63 6.14
N ARG A 227 6.36 -11.61 6.04
CA ARG A 227 7.21 -10.60 6.65
C ARG A 227 7.37 -9.42 5.71
N VAL A 228 6.91 -8.27 6.19
CA VAL A 228 7.10 -6.97 5.55
C VAL A 228 8.34 -6.27 6.13
N ARG A 229 8.58 -5.03 5.73
CA ARG A 229 9.65 -4.19 6.27
C ARG A 229 9.57 -4.07 7.81
N SER A 230 10.72 -3.88 8.46
CA SER A 230 10.83 -3.76 9.93
C SER A 230 10.47 -5.02 10.70
N THR A 231 10.69 -6.21 10.11
CA THR A 231 10.45 -7.54 10.73
C THR A 231 9.02 -7.85 11.12
N ARG A 232 8.07 -6.98 10.73
CA ARG A 232 6.65 -7.17 11.04
C ARG A 232 6.08 -8.26 10.15
N THR A 233 5.17 -9.02 10.72
CA THR A 233 4.52 -10.14 10.03
C THR A 233 3.03 -9.92 9.99
N PHE A 234 2.42 -10.26 8.87
CA PHE A 234 0.99 -10.25 8.67
C PHE A 234 0.52 -11.64 8.28
N GLN A 235 -0.58 -12.09 8.87
CA GLN A 235 -1.28 -13.28 8.40
C GLN A 235 -2.24 -12.88 7.28
N ILE A 236 -2.00 -13.41 6.10
CA ILE A 236 -2.81 -13.18 4.91
C ILE A 236 -3.72 -14.39 4.70
N ASN A 237 -5.02 -14.18 4.79
CA ASN A 237 -6.02 -15.22 4.59
C ASN A 237 -6.38 -15.33 3.10
N VAL A 238 -6.56 -16.56 2.66
CA VAL A 238 -6.84 -16.91 1.27
C VAL A 238 -8.22 -17.55 1.17
N THR A 239 -8.95 -17.21 0.11
CA THR A 239 -10.27 -17.78 -0.21
C THR A 239 -10.21 -18.53 -1.54
N SER A 240 -11.31 -19.20 -1.92
CA SER A 240 -11.44 -19.78 -3.26
C SER A 240 -11.42 -18.75 -4.39
N ASN A 241 -11.62 -17.47 -4.08
CA ASN A 241 -11.63 -16.38 -5.05
C ASN A 241 -10.28 -15.66 -5.15
N THR A 242 -9.31 -16.03 -4.29
CA THR A 242 -7.97 -15.45 -4.37
C THR A 242 -7.28 -15.96 -5.62
N LYS A 243 -6.83 -15.06 -6.49
CA LYS A 243 -6.05 -15.41 -7.67
C LYS A 243 -4.58 -15.52 -7.29
N PHE A 244 -3.90 -16.48 -7.89
CA PHE A 244 -2.47 -16.69 -7.74
C PHE A 244 -1.80 -16.51 -9.08
N GLU A 245 -0.77 -15.69 -9.11
CA GLU A 245 0.11 -15.48 -10.26
C GLU A 245 1.54 -15.89 -9.86
N GLY A 246 2.29 -16.49 -10.79
CA GLY A 246 3.61 -17.07 -10.52
C GLY A 246 3.62 -18.45 -9.85
N VAL A 247 2.56 -18.83 -9.12
CA VAL A 247 2.37 -20.17 -8.54
C VAL A 247 0.98 -20.74 -8.84
N SER A 248 0.83 -22.07 -8.70
CA SER A 248 -0.44 -22.76 -8.96
C SER A 248 -1.51 -22.59 -7.86
N GLY A 249 -1.14 -22.03 -6.71
CA GLY A 249 -2.03 -21.79 -5.58
C GLY A 249 -1.29 -21.72 -4.24
N LEU A 250 -2.06 -21.60 -3.14
CA LEU A 250 -1.53 -21.45 -1.79
C LEU A 250 -0.48 -22.52 -1.41
N SER A 251 -0.68 -23.78 -1.79
CA SER A 251 0.24 -24.88 -1.46
C SER A 251 1.59 -24.82 -2.16
N ALA A 252 1.73 -23.97 -3.18
CA ALA A 252 2.97 -23.77 -3.92
C ALA A 252 3.77 -22.56 -3.42
N LEU A 253 3.25 -21.79 -2.47
CA LEU A 253 4.05 -20.79 -1.77
C LEU A 253 5.06 -21.48 -0.83
N THR A 254 6.32 -21.05 -0.89
CA THR A 254 7.42 -21.56 -0.06
C THR A 254 7.99 -20.45 0.81
N GLN A 255 8.64 -20.82 1.92
CA GLN A 255 9.36 -19.86 2.74
C GLN A 255 10.49 -19.20 1.94
N GLY A 256 10.64 -17.87 2.04
CA GLY A 256 11.65 -17.12 1.30
C GLY A 256 11.15 -16.55 -0.03
N LEU A 257 9.99 -17.01 -0.52
CA LEU A 257 9.36 -16.50 -1.72
C LEU A 257 8.93 -15.04 -1.54
N PHE A 258 9.37 -14.17 -2.43
CA PHE A 258 8.89 -12.80 -2.51
C PHE A 258 7.47 -12.79 -3.08
N VAL A 259 6.58 -12.05 -2.43
CA VAL A 259 5.19 -11.90 -2.85
C VAL A 259 4.73 -10.46 -2.74
N GLU A 260 3.83 -10.10 -3.65
CA GLU A 260 3.02 -8.89 -3.59
C GLU A 260 1.55 -9.29 -3.52
N VAL A 261 0.81 -8.63 -2.64
CA VAL A 261 -0.55 -9.02 -2.28
C VAL A 261 -1.48 -7.84 -2.41
N ASP A 262 -2.46 -7.96 -3.29
CA ASP A 262 -3.64 -7.10 -3.27
C ASP A 262 -4.61 -7.68 -2.24
N ALA A 263 -4.95 -6.91 -1.22
CA ALA A 263 -5.76 -7.38 -0.11
C ALA A 263 -6.84 -6.39 0.32
N LYS A 264 -7.73 -6.87 1.18
CA LYS A 264 -8.64 -6.03 1.95
C LYS A 264 -8.69 -6.48 3.39
N VAL A 265 -9.12 -5.60 4.29
CA VAL A 265 -9.51 -5.99 5.65
C VAL A 265 -11.02 -6.28 5.66
N ASP A 266 -11.42 -7.44 6.16
CA ASP A 266 -12.83 -7.83 6.29
C ASP A 266 -13.49 -7.28 7.57
N GLN A 267 -14.79 -7.51 7.70
CA GLN A 267 -15.60 -7.06 8.85
C GLN A 267 -15.20 -7.70 10.20
N ASN A 268 -14.36 -8.75 10.18
CA ASN A 268 -13.84 -9.41 11.37
C ASN A 268 -12.38 -9.01 11.65
N GLY A 269 -11.79 -8.13 10.84
CA GLY A 269 -10.41 -7.66 10.98
C GLY A 269 -9.38 -8.61 10.37
N ASN A 270 -9.78 -9.54 9.50
CA ASN A 270 -8.85 -10.40 8.78
C ASN A 270 -8.32 -9.67 7.54
N ILE A 271 -7.03 -9.81 7.25
CA ILE A 271 -6.48 -9.48 5.93
C ILE A 271 -6.83 -10.62 4.99
N VAL A 272 -7.51 -10.32 3.89
CA VAL A 272 -8.00 -11.28 2.91
C VAL A 272 -7.42 -10.92 1.55
N ALA A 273 -6.63 -11.81 0.98
CA ALA A 273 -6.02 -11.63 -0.34
C ALA A 273 -7.07 -11.73 -1.46
N LYS A 274 -6.99 -10.81 -2.40
CA LYS A 274 -7.67 -10.86 -3.70
C LYS A 274 -6.76 -11.49 -4.74
N ASP A 275 -5.53 -11.01 -4.82
CA ASP A 275 -4.52 -11.47 -5.76
C ASP A 275 -3.19 -11.63 -5.00
N VAL A 276 -2.47 -12.71 -5.30
CA VAL A 276 -1.13 -12.99 -4.77
C VAL A 276 -0.22 -13.22 -5.96
N GLU A 277 0.64 -12.25 -6.23
CA GLU A 277 1.70 -12.35 -7.22
C GLU A 277 2.95 -12.88 -6.52
N SER A 278 3.50 -13.96 -7.04
CA SER A 278 4.70 -14.60 -6.53
C SER A 278 5.81 -14.60 -7.56
N GLU A 279 7.03 -14.46 -7.06
CA GLU A 279 8.19 -14.18 -7.89
C GLU A 279 9.33 -15.14 -7.58
N ALA A 280 10.52 -14.64 -7.26
CA ALA A 280 11.66 -15.47 -6.93
C ALA A 280 11.81 -15.66 -5.42
N GLU A 281 12.46 -16.76 -5.04
CA GLU A 281 12.94 -16.94 -3.67
C GLU A 281 14.09 -15.97 -3.38
N THR A 282 14.12 -15.48 -2.14
CA THR A 282 15.07 -14.48 -1.67
C THR A 282 15.71 -14.94 -0.36
N ASP A 283 16.97 -14.59 -0.16
CA ASP A 283 17.77 -14.92 1.02
C ASP A 283 18.89 -13.88 1.26
N SER A 284 19.90 -14.22 2.06
CA SER A 284 21.01 -13.31 2.35
C SER A 284 21.95 -13.04 1.16
N THR A 285 21.80 -13.76 0.06
CA THR A 285 22.64 -13.67 -1.15
C THR A 285 21.88 -13.26 -2.40
N THR A 286 20.56 -13.46 -2.43
CA THR A 286 19.64 -13.10 -3.51
C THR A 286 18.51 -12.26 -2.94
N ALA A 287 18.24 -11.09 -3.51
CA ALA A 287 17.21 -10.18 -3.01
C ALA A 287 16.34 -9.63 -4.14
N ALA A 288 15.15 -9.16 -3.76
CA ALA A 288 14.25 -8.36 -4.57
C ALA A 288 14.49 -6.88 -4.23
N PHE A 289 14.94 -6.10 -5.21
CA PHE A 289 15.08 -4.64 -5.08
C PHE A 289 13.96 -3.96 -5.84
N VAL A 290 13.28 -3.00 -5.21
CA VAL A 290 12.10 -2.32 -5.75
C VAL A 290 12.41 -0.84 -5.95
N GLY A 291 12.00 -0.28 -7.09
CA GLY A 291 12.19 1.14 -7.36
C GLY A 291 12.28 1.50 -8.84
N PRO A 292 12.44 2.81 -9.15
CA PRO A 292 12.48 3.29 -10.51
C PRO A 292 13.85 3.13 -11.17
N ILE A 293 13.84 2.85 -12.47
CA ILE A 293 15.01 2.87 -13.33
C ILE A 293 15.46 4.31 -13.58
N LEU A 294 16.74 4.58 -13.33
CA LEU A 294 17.36 5.89 -13.47
C LEU A 294 18.06 6.03 -14.83
N SER A 295 18.64 4.97 -15.37
CA SER A 295 19.29 4.98 -16.69
C SER A 295 19.41 3.58 -17.24
N VAL A 296 19.53 3.48 -18.57
CA VAL A 296 19.68 2.22 -19.30
C VAL A 296 20.87 2.34 -20.23
N THR A 297 21.74 1.34 -20.22
CA THR A 297 22.79 1.11 -21.21
C THR A 297 22.31 -0.01 -22.13
N ALA A 298 22.29 0.25 -23.43
CA ALA A 298 21.85 -0.71 -24.43
C ALA A 298 23.00 -1.13 -25.36
N ASP A 299 22.90 -2.32 -25.93
CA ASP A 299 23.76 -2.77 -27.02
C ASP A 299 23.41 -2.09 -28.36
N SER A 300 24.14 -2.46 -29.43
CA SER A 300 23.92 -1.92 -30.78
C SER A 300 22.56 -2.30 -31.39
N THR A 301 21.85 -3.26 -30.82
CA THR A 301 20.51 -3.69 -31.23
C THR A 301 19.40 -3.05 -30.40
N GLY A 302 19.75 -2.21 -29.42
CA GLY A 302 18.81 -1.52 -28.55
C GLY A 302 18.34 -2.36 -27.35
N ASN A 303 18.95 -3.52 -27.09
CA ASN A 303 18.64 -4.32 -25.91
C ASN A 303 19.43 -3.81 -24.70
N ALA A 304 18.75 -3.61 -23.57
CA ALA A 304 19.38 -3.25 -22.32
C ALA A 304 20.38 -4.34 -21.88
N THR A 305 21.60 -3.93 -21.59
CA THR A 305 22.68 -4.78 -21.03
C THR A 305 22.98 -4.43 -19.58
N GLN A 306 22.66 -3.19 -19.19
CA GLN A 306 22.80 -2.71 -17.83
C GLN A 306 21.78 -1.60 -17.57
N LEU A 307 21.31 -1.48 -16.34
CA LEU A 307 20.55 -0.32 -15.89
C LEU A 307 21.06 0.17 -14.54
N THR A 308 20.79 1.43 -14.21
CA THR A 308 20.96 1.97 -12.87
C THR A 308 19.60 2.16 -12.25
N MET A 309 19.41 1.72 -11.01
CA MET A 309 18.14 1.74 -10.31
C MET A 309 18.27 2.49 -8.98
N PHE A 310 17.23 3.21 -8.59
CA PHE A 310 17.10 3.75 -7.23
C PHE A 310 16.48 2.69 -6.33
N VAL A 311 17.17 2.33 -5.23
CA VAL A 311 16.70 1.31 -4.29
C VAL A 311 15.69 1.95 -3.33
N ARG A 312 14.40 1.74 -3.59
CA ARG A 312 13.29 2.25 -2.79
C ARG A 312 12.89 1.28 -1.68
N ALA A 313 12.93 -0.02 -1.96
CA ALA A 313 12.75 -1.09 -0.98
C ALA A 313 13.62 -2.30 -1.35
N GLU A 314 13.85 -3.17 -0.37
CA GLU A 314 14.56 -4.44 -0.54
C GLU A 314 13.93 -5.55 0.30
N HIS A 315 13.99 -6.76 -0.22
CA HIS A 315 13.52 -7.97 0.44
C HIS A 315 14.46 -9.15 0.15
N PRO A 316 15.06 -9.81 1.18
CA PRO A 316 14.97 -9.48 2.60
C PRO A 316 15.72 -8.18 2.94
N ASP A 317 15.75 -7.81 4.22
CA ASP A 317 16.57 -6.69 4.68
C ASP A 317 18.06 -6.98 4.43
N VAL A 318 18.58 -6.34 3.39
CA VAL A 318 19.99 -6.37 2.96
C VAL A 318 20.59 -4.96 2.98
N SER A 319 19.96 -4.04 3.73
CA SER A 319 20.30 -2.62 3.79
C SER A 319 21.73 -2.34 4.28
N SER A 320 22.34 -3.29 5.00
CA SER A 320 23.75 -3.23 5.41
C SER A 320 24.73 -3.43 4.25
N THR A 321 24.29 -4.05 3.16
CA THR A 321 25.10 -4.34 1.96
C THR A 321 24.76 -3.39 0.82
N ILE A 322 23.46 -3.19 0.56
CA ILE A 322 22.95 -2.22 -0.42
C ILE A 322 21.96 -1.32 0.33
N PRO A 323 22.38 -0.10 0.74
CA PRO A 323 21.52 0.79 1.51
C PRO A 323 20.26 1.20 0.75
N LEU A 324 19.15 1.33 1.48
CA LEU A 324 17.97 2.06 1.01
C LEU A 324 18.36 3.46 0.54
N ARG A 325 17.61 3.97 -0.45
CA ARG A 325 17.79 5.30 -1.04
C ARG A 325 19.15 5.50 -1.72
N SER A 326 19.84 4.41 -2.02
CA SER A 326 21.05 4.42 -2.84
C SER A 326 20.73 4.13 -4.30
N THR A 327 21.78 4.12 -5.12
CA THR A 327 21.72 3.64 -6.51
C THR A 327 22.44 2.31 -6.63
N VAL A 328 21.88 1.40 -7.40
CA VAL A 328 22.49 0.09 -7.70
C VAL A 328 22.61 -0.12 -9.20
N THR A 329 23.71 -0.74 -9.62
CA THR A 329 23.90 -1.18 -11.00
C THR A 329 23.31 -2.56 -11.19
N VAL A 330 22.41 -2.72 -12.15
CA VAL A 330 21.79 -4.00 -12.48
C VAL A 330 22.33 -4.47 -13.81
N ASN A 331 23.00 -5.62 -13.81
CA ASN A 331 23.56 -6.25 -15.00
C ASN A 331 22.57 -7.25 -15.58
N LEU A 332 22.31 -7.16 -16.88
CA LEU A 332 21.38 -8.03 -17.59
C LEU A 332 22.15 -9.04 -18.43
N SER A 333 21.59 -10.25 -18.58
CA SER A 333 22.10 -11.29 -19.46
C SER A 333 21.00 -11.79 -20.38
N THR A 334 21.34 -12.74 -21.27
CA THR A 334 20.35 -13.45 -22.09
C THR A 334 19.40 -14.32 -21.27
N ASP A 335 19.76 -14.62 -20.02
CA ASP A 335 18.98 -15.46 -19.11
C ASP A 335 18.11 -14.63 -18.18
N THR A 336 18.16 -13.29 -18.24
CA THR A 336 17.29 -12.42 -17.46
C THR A 336 15.84 -12.57 -17.94
N GLU A 337 14.97 -13.01 -17.04
CA GLU A 337 13.54 -13.12 -17.28
C GLU A 337 12.84 -11.76 -17.14
N PHE A 338 11.79 -11.55 -17.93
CA PHE A 338 10.99 -10.32 -17.91
C PHE A 338 9.53 -10.64 -17.72
N LYS A 339 8.89 -9.96 -16.78
CA LYS A 339 7.46 -10.14 -16.47
C LYS A 339 6.80 -8.79 -16.24
N ILE A 340 5.50 -8.72 -16.51
CA ILE A 340 4.65 -7.62 -16.03
C ILE A 340 3.79 -8.23 -14.92
N ALA A 341 3.82 -7.66 -13.72
CA ALA A 341 2.88 -8.08 -12.69
C ALA A 341 1.48 -7.65 -13.13
N THR A 342 0.55 -8.59 -13.33
CA THR A 342 -0.72 -8.25 -13.99
C THR A 342 -1.84 -7.90 -13.03
N PHE A 343 -1.88 -8.51 -11.84
CA PHE A 343 -2.97 -8.32 -10.87
C PHE A 343 -4.35 -8.47 -11.52
N GLY A 344 -4.48 -9.47 -12.41
CA GLY A 344 -5.69 -9.75 -13.17
C GLY A 344 -5.98 -8.82 -14.36
N GLU A 345 -5.14 -7.84 -14.67
CA GLU A 345 -5.26 -6.98 -15.86
C GLU A 345 -4.73 -7.70 -17.13
N ASP A 346 -5.42 -7.55 -18.26
CA ASP A 346 -4.96 -8.11 -19.53
C ASP A 346 -3.95 -7.17 -20.21
N LEU A 347 -2.67 -7.47 -20.01
CA LEU A 347 -1.55 -6.74 -20.61
C LEU A 347 -0.84 -7.55 -21.70
N SER A 348 -1.48 -8.61 -22.21
CA SER A 348 -0.88 -9.54 -23.19
C SER A 348 -0.48 -8.89 -24.51
N SER A 349 -1.08 -7.74 -24.83
CA SER A 349 -0.74 -6.94 -26.02
C SER A 349 0.56 -6.15 -25.88
N PHE A 350 1.12 -6.06 -24.67
CA PHE A 350 2.32 -5.30 -24.39
C PHE A 350 3.52 -6.21 -24.17
N LEU A 351 4.65 -5.77 -24.72
CA LEU A 351 5.92 -6.46 -24.57
C LEU A 351 6.73 -5.79 -23.47
N PHE A 352 7.23 -6.58 -22.53
CA PHE A 352 8.25 -6.15 -21.58
C PHE A 352 9.43 -7.13 -21.67
N ASN A 353 10.56 -6.62 -22.17
CA ASN A 353 11.81 -7.36 -22.38
C ASN A 353 12.99 -6.38 -22.41
N ALA A 354 14.20 -6.86 -22.68
CA ALA A 354 15.41 -6.03 -22.73
C ALA A 354 15.32 -4.80 -23.66
N SER A 355 14.55 -4.86 -24.77
CA SER A 355 14.36 -3.72 -25.68
C SER A 355 13.30 -2.71 -25.21
N ALA A 356 12.48 -3.11 -24.23
CA ALA A 356 11.36 -2.34 -23.69
C ALA A 356 11.65 -1.77 -22.27
N ILE A 357 12.90 -1.83 -21.83
CA ILE A 357 13.36 -1.20 -20.58
C ILE A 357 13.69 0.26 -20.83
N ALA A 358 13.17 1.14 -20.00
CA ALA A 358 13.42 2.57 -20.06
C ALA A 358 13.46 3.23 -18.68
N ARG A 359 14.03 4.44 -18.67
CA ARG A 359 14.06 5.32 -17.50
C ARG A 359 12.64 5.60 -16.98
N GLY A 360 12.48 5.69 -15.67
CA GLY A 360 11.21 6.03 -15.02
C GLY A 360 10.27 4.85 -14.79
N GLN A 361 10.53 3.67 -15.37
CA GLN A 361 9.80 2.44 -15.07
C GLN A 361 10.11 1.97 -13.65
N HIS A 362 9.05 1.66 -12.91
CA HIS A 362 9.10 1.07 -11.58
C HIS A 362 9.15 -0.45 -11.72
N VAL A 363 10.19 -1.05 -11.17
CA VAL A 363 10.47 -2.47 -11.33
C VAL A 363 10.84 -3.11 -10.01
N VAL A 364 10.64 -4.43 -9.96
CA VAL A 364 11.32 -5.30 -9.02
C VAL A 364 12.43 -6.03 -9.76
N VAL A 365 13.64 -6.00 -9.23
CA VAL A 365 14.80 -6.72 -9.76
C VAL A 365 15.19 -7.81 -8.77
N HIS A 366 15.16 -9.05 -9.24
CA HIS A 366 15.62 -10.22 -8.49
C HIS A 366 16.99 -10.66 -8.96
N GLY A 367 17.85 -11.01 -8.01
CA GLY A 367 19.09 -11.70 -8.33
C GLY A 367 20.16 -11.59 -7.24
N PRO A 368 21.29 -12.27 -7.43
CA PRO A 368 22.41 -12.16 -6.51
C PRO A 368 22.99 -10.75 -6.55
N PHE A 369 23.40 -10.27 -5.38
CA PHE A 369 23.86 -8.91 -5.21
C PHE A 369 25.24 -8.84 -4.55
N THR A 370 25.92 -7.72 -4.78
CA THR A 370 27.21 -7.40 -4.19
C THR A 370 27.19 -5.96 -3.69
N GLY A 371 27.70 -5.74 -2.48
CA GLY A 371 27.86 -4.40 -1.91
C GLY A 371 29.19 -3.77 -2.29
N GLY A 372 29.57 -2.73 -1.54
CA GLY A 372 30.81 -1.97 -1.73
C GLY A 372 30.58 -0.61 -2.38
N THR A 373 31.63 -0.02 -2.95
CA THR A 373 31.57 1.34 -3.53
C THR A 373 30.67 1.41 -4.76
N ASN A 374 30.57 0.32 -5.51
CA ASN A 374 29.73 0.18 -6.71
C ASN A 374 28.82 -1.03 -6.51
N PRO A 375 27.74 -0.91 -5.71
CA PRO A 375 26.85 -2.02 -5.47
C PRO A 375 26.23 -2.49 -6.78
N SER A 376 26.07 -3.80 -6.94
CA SER A 376 25.49 -4.36 -8.15
C SER A 376 24.61 -5.58 -7.91
N VAL A 377 23.69 -5.82 -8.85
CA VAL A 377 22.81 -6.99 -8.93
C VAL A 377 22.98 -7.63 -10.29
N THR A 378 23.11 -8.94 -10.36
CA THR A 378 22.98 -9.68 -11.62
C THR A 378 21.54 -10.12 -11.76
N ALA A 379 20.78 -9.55 -12.70
CA ALA A 379 19.35 -9.79 -12.77
C ALA A 379 19.02 -11.21 -13.29
N ASN A 380 18.35 -11.99 -12.45
CA ASN A 380 17.67 -13.22 -12.84
C ASN A 380 16.29 -12.91 -13.42
N MET A 381 15.60 -11.93 -12.83
CA MET A 381 14.27 -11.54 -13.25
C MET A 381 14.05 -10.05 -13.01
N ILE A 382 13.38 -9.39 -13.94
CA ILE A 382 12.91 -8.02 -13.81
C ILE A 382 11.40 -8.02 -14.02
N VAL A 383 10.67 -7.49 -13.05
CA VAL A 383 9.21 -7.43 -13.10
C VAL A 383 8.74 -5.98 -13.13
N LEU A 384 8.01 -5.59 -14.17
CA LEU A 384 7.39 -4.27 -14.27
C LEU A 384 6.22 -4.18 -13.29
N ARG A 385 6.18 -3.08 -12.54
CA ARG A 385 5.14 -2.81 -11.57
C ARG A 385 4.17 -1.73 -12.01
N PRO A 386 2.92 -1.77 -11.51
CA PRO A 386 2.08 -0.60 -11.56
C PRO A 386 2.76 0.56 -10.82
N GLN A 387 2.57 1.77 -11.30
CA GLN A 387 3.14 2.97 -10.72
C GLN A 387 2.20 4.17 -10.89
N PRO A 388 2.39 5.23 -10.10
CA PRO A 388 1.71 6.48 -10.32
C PRO A 388 2.52 7.36 -11.27
N VAL A 389 1.83 8.06 -12.18
CA VAL A 389 2.43 9.09 -13.02
C VAL A 389 1.61 10.36 -12.90
N LEU A 390 2.30 11.46 -12.58
CA LEU A 390 1.72 12.77 -12.40
C LEU A 390 2.07 13.70 -13.53
N GLY A 391 1.11 14.52 -13.93
CA GLY A 391 1.34 15.57 -14.90
C GLY A 391 0.08 16.34 -15.24
N ASN A 392 0.21 17.25 -16.20
CA ASN A 392 -0.91 17.95 -16.80
C ASN A 392 -1.27 17.30 -18.14
N ALA A 393 -2.56 17.26 -18.46
CA ALA A 393 -2.99 16.89 -19.80
C ALA A 393 -2.54 17.96 -20.81
N LEU A 394 -2.07 17.53 -21.97
CA LEU A 394 -1.69 18.43 -23.07
C LEU A 394 -2.93 18.84 -23.87
N ALA A 395 -2.93 20.09 -24.33
CA ALA A 395 -3.96 20.60 -25.25
C ALA A 395 -3.83 19.99 -26.65
N SER A 396 -2.60 19.67 -27.05
CA SER A 396 -2.26 19.19 -28.39
C SER A 396 -1.22 18.06 -28.27
N PRO A 397 -1.47 16.90 -28.90
CA PRO A 397 -2.70 16.55 -29.61
C PRO A 397 -3.91 16.47 -28.65
N ALA A 398 -5.11 16.68 -29.19
CA ALA A 398 -6.34 16.61 -28.40
C ALA A 398 -6.56 15.17 -27.86
N PRO A 399 -7.23 15.01 -26.71
CA PRO A 399 -7.64 13.69 -26.23
C PRO A 399 -8.44 12.91 -27.28
N VAL A 400 -8.21 11.60 -27.34
CA VAL A 400 -9.04 10.66 -28.10
C VAL A 400 -10.11 10.14 -27.16
N ILE A 401 -11.38 10.34 -27.51
CA ILE A 401 -12.52 10.02 -26.64
C ILE A 401 -13.48 9.13 -27.42
N GLY A 402 -13.69 7.90 -26.95
CA GLY A 402 -14.68 6.98 -27.46
C GLY A 402 -16.10 7.34 -27.02
N ASP A 403 -17.09 6.64 -27.58
CA ASP A 403 -18.52 6.95 -27.36
C ASP A 403 -18.98 6.81 -25.89
N ASP A 404 -18.26 6.02 -25.08
CA ASP A 404 -18.52 5.85 -23.65
C ASP A 404 -17.92 6.98 -22.78
N GLY A 405 -17.22 7.94 -23.39
CA GLY A 405 -16.49 9.02 -22.73
C GLY A 405 -15.22 8.58 -22.00
N LYS A 406 -14.96 7.27 -21.87
CA LYS A 406 -13.91 6.69 -21.02
C LYS A 406 -12.81 6.00 -21.80
N THR A 407 -13.17 5.23 -22.82
CA THR A 407 -12.25 4.52 -23.69
C THR A 407 -11.54 5.52 -24.59
N GLY A 408 -10.23 5.42 -24.72
CA GLY A 408 -9.43 6.34 -25.54
C GLY A 408 -8.11 6.68 -24.88
N GLY A 409 -7.78 7.97 -24.80
CA GLY A 409 -6.59 8.42 -24.10
C GLY A 409 -6.25 9.89 -24.31
N TYR A 410 -5.14 10.31 -23.70
CA TYR A 410 -4.63 11.67 -23.80
C TYR A 410 -3.12 11.70 -23.61
N TYR A 411 -2.50 12.83 -23.95
CA TYR A 411 -1.07 13.03 -23.83
C TYR A 411 -0.78 13.78 -22.52
N LEU A 412 0.12 13.23 -21.72
CA LEU A 412 0.49 13.79 -20.41
C LEU A 412 1.88 14.40 -20.49
N GLN A 413 2.02 15.63 -20.00
CA GLN A 413 3.32 16.21 -19.65
C GLN A 413 3.66 15.78 -18.22
N PRO A 414 4.54 14.79 -18.00
CA PRO A 414 4.86 14.37 -16.65
C PRO A 414 5.65 15.46 -15.92
N CYS A 415 5.36 15.64 -14.63
CA CYS A 415 6.08 16.59 -13.80
C CYS A 415 7.34 15.99 -13.14
N ASN A 416 7.49 14.66 -13.15
CA ASN A 416 8.67 14.01 -12.59
C ASN A 416 9.87 14.23 -13.54
N PRO A 417 10.98 14.84 -13.07
CA PRO A 417 12.11 15.16 -13.91
C PRO A 417 12.78 13.93 -14.53
N LEU A 418 12.60 12.73 -13.97
CA LEU A 418 13.08 11.47 -14.57
C LEU A 418 12.64 11.31 -16.03
N PHE A 419 11.49 11.83 -16.43
CA PHE A 419 11.02 11.72 -17.80
C PHE A 419 11.71 12.69 -18.77
N GLN A 420 12.53 13.63 -18.29
CA GLN A 420 13.27 14.58 -19.13
C GLN A 420 12.37 15.30 -20.17
N ASN A 421 11.18 15.69 -19.74
CA ASN A 421 10.13 16.31 -20.55
C ASN A 421 9.53 15.42 -21.67
N GLN A 422 9.81 14.11 -21.68
CA GLN A 422 9.14 13.20 -22.60
C GLN A 422 7.67 13.04 -22.22
N THR A 423 6.80 13.21 -23.21
CA THR A 423 5.35 13.00 -23.07
C THR A 423 5.05 11.52 -22.83
N ILE A 424 4.00 11.26 -22.04
CA ILE A 424 3.49 9.91 -21.80
C ILE A 424 2.10 9.79 -22.43
N ASN A 425 1.88 8.72 -23.21
CA ASN A 425 0.60 8.44 -23.85
C ASN A 425 -0.29 7.66 -22.86
N ILE A 426 -1.24 8.34 -22.22
CA ILE A 426 -2.16 7.72 -21.27
C ILE A 426 -3.31 7.08 -22.04
N ALA A 427 -3.40 5.75 -22.02
CA ALA A 427 -4.49 5.01 -22.62
C ALA A 427 -5.50 4.61 -21.53
N THR A 428 -6.79 4.81 -21.80
CA THR A 428 -7.88 4.49 -20.87
C THR A 428 -8.89 3.55 -21.52
N PHE A 429 -9.65 2.86 -20.67
CA PHE A 429 -10.60 1.80 -21.02
C PHE A 429 -11.96 2.10 -20.38
N GLY A 430 -13.02 1.42 -20.83
CA GLY A 430 -14.35 1.55 -20.23
C GLY A 430 -14.40 1.20 -18.73
N THR A 431 -13.44 0.41 -18.25
CA THR A 431 -13.24 0.04 -16.84
C THR A 431 -12.36 1.00 -16.05
N THR A 432 -11.68 1.96 -16.69
CA THR A 432 -10.85 2.95 -15.99
C THR A 432 -11.69 3.73 -14.99
N PHE A 433 -11.20 3.82 -13.75
CA PHE A 433 -11.83 4.58 -12.69
C PHE A 433 -11.41 6.05 -12.73
N PHE A 434 -12.38 6.93 -12.92
CA PHE A 434 -12.19 8.38 -12.91
C PHE A 434 -12.59 8.96 -11.55
N ASN A 435 -11.70 9.72 -10.91
CA ASN A 435 -11.92 10.31 -9.59
C ASN A 435 -11.69 11.83 -9.61
N GLY A 436 -12.68 12.60 -9.20
CA GLY A 436 -12.66 14.07 -9.31
C GLY A 436 -12.95 14.58 -10.73
N LEU A 437 -13.34 13.68 -11.63
CA LEU A 437 -13.82 13.94 -12.99
C LEU A 437 -14.78 12.81 -13.39
N THR A 438 -15.69 13.10 -14.33
CA THR A 438 -16.67 12.12 -14.79
C THR A 438 -16.05 11.12 -15.77
N ASP A 439 -15.21 11.61 -16.69
CA ASP A 439 -14.66 10.87 -17.83
C ASP A 439 -13.58 11.71 -18.56
N LEU A 440 -13.15 11.31 -19.76
CA LEU A 440 -12.16 12.05 -20.56
C LEU A 440 -12.67 13.43 -21.05
N ASN A 441 -13.99 13.63 -21.19
CA ASN A 441 -14.55 14.93 -21.59
C ASN A 441 -14.33 16.01 -20.53
N SER A 442 -14.04 15.59 -19.30
CA SER A 442 -13.81 16.47 -18.15
C SER A 442 -12.34 16.86 -17.97
N LEU A 443 -11.46 16.46 -18.90
CA LEU A 443 -10.05 16.84 -18.88
C LEU A 443 -9.86 18.34 -19.20
N ASP A 444 -8.89 18.95 -18.52
CA ASP A 444 -8.42 20.30 -18.78
C ASP A 444 -6.90 20.35 -18.67
N THR A 445 -6.29 21.42 -19.16
CA THR A 445 -4.83 21.54 -19.26
C THR A 445 -4.18 22.21 -18.06
N THR A 446 -4.99 22.68 -17.12
CA THR A 446 -4.54 23.43 -15.93
C THR A 446 -4.44 22.55 -14.69
N SER A 447 -5.22 21.47 -14.66
CA SER A 447 -5.29 20.53 -13.56
C SER A 447 -4.15 19.53 -13.62
N VAL A 448 -3.71 19.10 -12.44
CA VAL A 448 -2.77 17.98 -12.30
C VAL A 448 -3.55 16.69 -12.13
N TYR A 449 -3.16 15.68 -12.89
CA TYR A 449 -3.73 14.36 -12.86
C TYR A 449 -2.73 13.36 -12.28
N LEU A 450 -3.20 12.50 -11.37
CA LEU A 450 -2.53 11.28 -11.01
C LEU A 450 -3.12 10.14 -11.85
N ASN A 451 -2.25 9.42 -12.54
CA ASN A 451 -2.59 8.22 -13.30
C ASN A 451 -1.98 7.01 -12.60
N ARG A 452 -2.76 5.97 -12.33
CA ARG A 452 -2.26 4.68 -11.82
C ARG A 452 -2.42 3.63 -12.93
N GLY A 453 -1.35 2.91 -13.22
CA GLY A 453 -1.22 2.11 -14.43
C GLY A 453 0.19 1.54 -14.58
N TYR A 454 0.49 1.04 -15.77
CA TYR A 454 1.82 0.49 -16.10
C TYR A 454 2.56 1.45 -17.02
N LEU A 455 3.80 1.80 -16.67
CA LEU A 455 4.64 2.58 -17.58
C LEU A 455 5.36 1.64 -18.55
N LEU A 456 4.83 1.53 -19.76
CA LEU A 456 5.42 0.71 -20.80
C LEU A 456 6.23 1.58 -21.75
N TYR A 457 7.32 1.02 -22.27
CA TYR A 457 8.15 1.66 -23.28
C TYR A 457 8.14 0.83 -24.54
N THR A 458 7.86 1.46 -25.67
CA THR A 458 7.80 0.79 -26.97
C THR A 458 8.76 1.43 -27.96
N THR A 459 9.47 0.56 -28.68
CA THR A 459 10.34 0.91 -29.81
C THR A 459 9.59 0.86 -31.15
N ASN A 460 8.31 0.49 -31.14
CA ASN A 460 7.44 0.46 -32.30
C ASN A 460 6.31 1.50 -32.18
N SER A 461 6.07 2.24 -33.27
CA SER A 461 4.89 3.09 -33.41
C SER A 461 3.64 2.23 -33.40
N GLY A 462 2.54 2.75 -32.87
CA GLY A 462 1.33 1.96 -32.69
C GLY A 462 0.15 2.80 -32.27
N SER A 463 -0.94 2.10 -31.97
CA SER A 463 -2.17 2.71 -31.46
C SER A 463 -2.87 1.80 -30.49
N LEU A 464 -3.54 2.39 -29.50
CA LEU A 464 -4.42 1.70 -28.56
C LEU A 464 -5.65 2.56 -28.30
N ASN A 465 -6.85 2.00 -28.46
CA ASN A 465 -8.11 2.72 -28.27
C ASN A 465 -8.18 4.03 -29.09
N GLY A 466 -7.57 4.06 -30.27
CA GLY A 466 -7.48 5.24 -31.13
C GLY A 466 -6.39 6.25 -30.76
N LEU A 467 -5.78 6.14 -29.57
CA LEU A 467 -4.59 6.92 -29.19
C LEU A 467 -3.38 6.40 -29.98
N THR A 468 -2.71 7.26 -30.74
CA THR A 468 -1.56 6.89 -31.58
C THR A 468 -0.25 7.48 -31.05
N TRP A 469 0.86 6.79 -31.23
CA TRP A 469 2.20 7.29 -30.88
C TRP A 469 3.24 6.94 -31.95
N THR A 470 4.31 7.74 -31.97
CA THR A 470 5.52 7.47 -32.76
C THR A 470 6.60 6.98 -31.83
N ALA A 471 7.23 5.85 -32.15
CA ALA A 471 8.31 5.32 -31.33
C ALA A 471 9.63 6.10 -31.48
N PRO A 472 10.49 6.08 -30.45
CA PRO A 472 10.25 5.48 -29.13
C PRO A 472 9.24 6.27 -28.30
N ALA A 473 8.40 5.59 -27.52
CA ALA A 473 7.34 6.22 -26.76
C ALA A 473 7.04 5.52 -25.42
N TYR A 474 6.59 6.29 -24.43
CA TYR A 474 5.93 5.75 -23.26
C TYR A 474 4.43 5.58 -23.52
N VAL A 475 3.91 4.40 -23.25
CA VAL A 475 2.47 4.10 -23.28
C VAL A 475 2.06 3.68 -21.88
N PHE A 476 0.94 4.21 -21.40
CA PHE A 476 0.51 4.04 -20.03
C PHE A 476 -0.96 3.60 -20.00
N PRO A 477 -1.26 2.29 -20.03
CA PRO A 477 -2.59 1.79 -19.73
C PRO A 477 -2.95 2.15 -18.28
N ALA A 478 -3.87 3.11 -18.14
CA ALA A 478 -4.34 3.62 -16.86
C ALA A 478 -5.65 2.94 -16.45
N TYR A 479 -5.66 2.41 -15.23
CA TYR A 479 -6.87 1.89 -14.59
C TYR A 479 -7.43 2.89 -13.57
N VAL A 480 -6.65 3.90 -13.14
CA VAL A 480 -7.14 5.08 -12.40
C VAL A 480 -6.66 6.37 -13.04
N VAL A 481 -7.58 7.33 -13.19
CA VAL A 481 -7.27 8.74 -13.51
C VAL A 481 -7.93 9.63 -12.46
N ARG A 482 -7.12 10.38 -11.72
CA ARG A 482 -7.61 11.24 -10.62
C ARG A 482 -7.20 12.69 -10.83
N LYS A 483 -8.17 13.62 -10.80
CA LYS A 483 -7.92 15.06 -10.70
C LYS A 483 -7.46 15.36 -9.28
N LEU A 484 -6.32 16.02 -9.16
CA LEU A 484 -5.84 16.50 -7.87
C LEU A 484 -6.37 17.91 -7.64
N ASN A 485 -7.00 18.11 -6.49
CA ASN A 485 -7.34 19.44 -6.00
C ASN A 485 -6.11 19.99 -5.30
N LEU A 486 -5.15 20.48 -6.09
CA LEU A 486 -4.02 21.23 -5.55
C LEU A 486 -4.51 22.66 -5.22
N PRO A 487 -4.14 23.22 -4.06
CA PRO A 487 -4.53 24.57 -3.67
C PRO A 487 -3.94 25.67 -4.57
#